data_AF-A0A9X4PRQ3-F1
#
_entry.id   AF-A0A9X4PRQ3-F1
#
_cell.length_a   1.000
_cell.length_b   1.000
_cell.length_c   1.000
_cell.angle_alpha   90.00
_cell.angle_beta   90.00
_cell.angle_gamma   90.00
#
_symmetry.space_group_name_H-M   'P 1'
#
loop_
_entity.id
_entity.type
_entity.pdbx_description
1 polymer ?
#
loop_
_entity_poly.entity_id
_entity_poly.type
_entity_poly.pdbx_seq_one_letter_code
_entity_poly.pdbx_strand_id
1 'polypeptide(L)'
;MATLSINMLFNLFAQCAADVAPETLHTLIGVESSRNPYAIAVVYAPNTPSENKLQFKQPNTESEALNIITALETPPKYHKSYSVGLMQVNSTNFKTYGITQENMFNACKNIEVGANIFKDCYINAKKNNPQKNEQELLRIASSCYYSGNETRGFKPDNNNTSYVDRINETIAKNYKVPAMKPLTEEDNYITSEKAPH
;
A
#
# COMPACT_ATOMS: atom_id res chain seq x y z
N MET A 1 14.14 -9.69 -9.53
CA MET A 1 13.04 -8.69 -9.49
C MET A 1 13.68 -7.33 -9.40
N ALA A 2 13.21 -6.39 -10.22
CA ALA A 2 13.59 -5.00 -10.06
C ALA A 2 13.23 -4.52 -8.65
N THR A 3 14.06 -3.65 -8.09
CA THR A 3 13.85 -3.10 -6.75
C THR A 3 14.47 -1.73 -6.66
N LEU A 4 13.73 -0.75 -6.14
CA LEU A 4 14.28 0.57 -5.86
C LEU A 4 15.03 0.57 -4.52
N SER A 5 16.11 1.34 -4.46
CA SER A 5 16.84 1.57 -3.20
C SER A 5 15.97 2.35 -2.23
N ILE A 6 16.21 2.16 -0.93
CA ILE A 6 15.47 2.88 0.13
C ILE A 6 15.69 4.39 -0.02
N ASN A 7 16.92 4.83 -0.28
CA ASN A 7 17.22 6.26 -0.48
C ASN A 7 16.44 6.85 -1.65
N MET A 8 16.33 6.14 -2.78
CA MET A 8 15.55 6.60 -3.92
C MET A 8 14.06 6.72 -3.56
N LEU A 9 13.52 5.75 -2.82
CA LEU A 9 12.13 5.80 -2.36
C LEU A 9 11.85 7.00 -1.45
N PHE A 10 12.71 7.29 -0.48
CA PHE A 10 12.51 8.44 0.42
C PHE A 10 12.53 9.78 -0.33
N ASN A 11 13.37 9.91 -1.36
CA ASN A 11 13.33 11.08 -2.24
C ASN A 11 12.00 11.17 -3.01
N LEU A 12 11.51 10.05 -3.53
CA LEU A 12 10.21 10.00 -4.20
C LEU A 12 9.05 10.31 -3.24
N PHE A 13 9.10 9.88 -1.99
CA PHE A 13 8.06 10.18 -0.99
C PHE A 13 7.99 11.69 -0.73
N ALA A 14 9.13 12.33 -0.51
CA ALA A 14 9.20 13.78 -0.32
C ALA A 14 8.69 14.56 -1.55
N GLN A 15 8.94 14.06 -2.75
CA GLN A 15 8.53 14.71 -4.00
C GLN A 15 7.04 14.49 -4.33
N CYS A 16 6.50 13.30 -4.07
CA CYS A 16 5.26 12.83 -4.69
C CYS A 16 4.11 12.61 -3.68
N ALA A 17 4.41 12.54 -2.38
CA ALA A 17 3.43 12.23 -1.35
C ALA A 17 3.80 12.84 0.01
N ALA A 18 4.14 14.14 0.02
CA ALA A 18 4.63 14.85 1.20
C ALA A 18 3.66 14.84 2.40
N ASP A 19 2.36 14.62 2.17
CA ASP A 19 1.32 14.57 3.21
C ASP A 19 1.25 13.23 3.97
N VAL A 20 2.04 12.23 3.56
CA VAL A 20 2.08 10.91 4.23
C VAL A 20 3.49 10.65 4.73
N ALA A 21 3.62 10.25 6.00
CA ALA A 21 4.92 9.99 6.60
C ALA A 21 5.74 8.98 5.75
N PRO A 22 7.02 9.28 5.43
CA PRO A 22 7.89 8.41 4.64
C PRO A 22 7.96 6.97 5.17
N GLU A 23 7.93 6.78 6.48
CA GLU A 23 7.97 5.46 7.13
C GLU A 23 6.70 4.64 6.88
N THR A 24 5.56 5.31 6.77
CA THR A 24 4.28 4.67 6.41
C THR A 24 4.32 4.20 4.96
N LEU A 25 4.74 5.05 4.03
CA LEU A 25 4.88 4.69 2.61
C LEU A 25 5.90 3.58 2.40
N HIS A 26 7.05 3.65 3.10
CA HIS A 26 8.08 2.60 3.03
C HIS A 26 7.54 1.25 3.49
N THR A 27 6.77 1.23 4.59
CA THR A 27 6.12 0.03 5.10
C THR A 27 5.12 -0.55 4.09
N LEU A 28 4.23 0.28 3.54
CA LEU A 28 3.23 -0.15 2.56
C LEU A 28 3.91 -0.72 1.31
N ILE A 29 4.85 0.00 0.70
CA ILE A 29 5.56 -0.46 -0.51
C ILE A 29 6.35 -1.75 -0.26
N GLY A 30 6.86 -1.94 0.96
CA GLY A 30 7.50 -3.19 1.37
C GLY A 30 6.56 -4.39 1.24
N VAL A 31 5.32 -4.26 1.73
CA VAL A 31 4.29 -5.31 1.66
C VAL A 31 3.70 -5.44 0.26
N GLU A 32 3.42 -4.31 -0.41
CA GLU A 32 2.72 -4.30 -1.70
C GLU A 32 3.56 -4.83 -2.85
N SER A 33 4.83 -4.43 -2.94
CA SER A 33 5.65 -4.70 -4.13
C SER A 33 7.05 -5.19 -3.83
N SER A 34 7.46 -5.27 -2.55
CA SER A 34 8.87 -5.44 -2.18
C SER A 34 9.79 -4.40 -2.85
N ARG A 35 9.24 -3.20 -3.09
CA ARG A 35 9.88 -2.07 -3.81
C ARG A 35 10.12 -2.31 -5.30
N ASN A 36 9.44 -3.27 -5.91
CA ASN A 36 9.48 -3.46 -7.37
C ASN A 36 8.56 -2.44 -8.05
N PRO A 37 9.10 -1.47 -8.83
CA PRO A 37 8.27 -0.45 -9.48
C PRO A 37 7.39 -0.99 -10.60
N TYR A 38 7.60 -2.24 -11.00
CA TYR A 38 6.88 -2.90 -12.07
C TYR A 38 5.97 -4.03 -11.57
N ALA A 39 5.78 -4.18 -10.26
CA ALA A 39 5.01 -5.29 -9.71
C ALA A 39 3.58 -5.33 -10.28
N ILE A 40 3.09 -6.53 -10.61
CA ILE A 40 1.72 -6.76 -11.11
C ILE A 40 1.07 -7.88 -10.30
N ALA A 41 -0.10 -7.62 -9.72
CA ALA A 41 -0.95 -8.64 -9.10
C ALA A 41 -2.29 -8.73 -9.82
N VAL A 42 -2.79 -9.93 -10.10
CA VAL A 42 -4.04 -10.11 -10.87
C VAL A 42 -5.09 -10.80 -10.02
N VAL A 43 -6.30 -10.25 -10.02
CA VAL A 43 -7.46 -10.82 -9.34
C VAL A 43 -8.34 -11.52 -10.37
N TYR A 44 -8.49 -12.83 -10.22
CA TYR A 44 -9.39 -13.65 -11.04
C TYR A 44 -10.70 -13.94 -10.30
N ALA A 45 -11.74 -14.37 -11.02
CA ALA A 45 -12.92 -14.91 -10.37
C ALA A 45 -12.58 -16.25 -9.68
N PRO A 46 -13.24 -16.61 -8.57
CA PRO A 46 -12.94 -17.84 -7.81
C PRO A 46 -12.88 -19.11 -8.65
N ASN A 47 -13.69 -19.18 -9.72
CA ASN A 47 -13.83 -20.35 -10.59
C ASN A 47 -13.20 -20.14 -11.98
N THR A 48 -12.33 -19.14 -12.17
CA THR A 48 -11.59 -19.01 -13.43
C THR A 48 -10.67 -20.24 -13.59
N PRO A 49 -10.79 -21.01 -14.69
CA PRO A 49 -9.90 -22.16 -14.94
C PRO A 49 -8.43 -21.75 -14.98
N SER A 50 -7.53 -22.65 -14.57
CA SER A 50 -6.09 -22.34 -14.46
C SER A 50 -5.47 -21.99 -15.81
N GLU A 51 -5.92 -22.62 -16.89
CA GLU A 51 -5.54 -22.33 -18.28
C GLU A 51 -5.95 -20.92 -18.75
N ASN A 52 -6.93 -20.33 -18.08
CA ASN A 52 -7.40 -18.97 -18.35
C ASN A 52 -6.72 -17.91 -17.44
N LYS A 53 -5.85 -18.34 -16.51
CA LYS A 53 -5.05 -17.44 -15.67
C LYS A 53 -3.68 -17.25 -16.31
N LEU A 54 -3.38 -16.01 -16.70
CA LEU A 54 -2.06 -15.64 -17.20
C LEU A 54 -1.00 -15.96 -16.15
N GLN A 55 -0.04 -16.82 -16.51
CA GLN A 55 1.11 -17.16 -15.69
C GLN A 55 2.31 -16.33 -16.14
N PHE A 56 2.92 -15.59 -15.24
CA PHE A 56 4.10 -14.76 -15.53
C PHE A 56 4.99 -14.63 -14.30
N LYS A 57 6.27 -14.33 -14.54
CA LYS A 57 7.19 -13.89 -13.49
C LYS A 57 7.06 -12.38 -13.33
N GLN A 58 7.20 -11.88 -12.11
CA GLN A 58 7.20 -10.44 -11.86
C GLN A 58 8.25 -9.74 -12.73
N PRO A 59 7.86 -8.67 -13.46
CA PRO A 59 8.73 -8.02 -14.42
C PRO A 59 9.87 -7.28 -13.73
N ASN A 60 10.98 -7.13 -14.45
CA ASN A 60 12.16 -6.37 -14.06
C ASN A 60 12.32 -5.07 -14.86
N THR A 61 11.55 -4.90 -15.92
CA THR A 61 11.55 -3.70 -16.75
C THR A 61 10.12 -3.25 -17.03
N GLU A 62 9.96 -1.96 -17.34
CA GLU A 62 8.66 -1.41 -17.75
C GLU A 62 8.13 -2.10 -19.01
N SER A 63 9.00 -2.40 -19.98
CA SER A 63 8.62 -3.12 -21.21
C SER A 63 8.06 -4.52 -20.92
N GLU A 64 8.70 -5.29 -20.04
CA GLU A 64 8.17 -6.58 -19.58
C GLU A 64 6.79 -6.42 -18.91
N ALA A 65 6.63 -5.39 -18.09
CA ALA A 65 5.38 -5.10 -17.41
C ALA A 65 4.26 -4.74 -18.40
N LEU A 66 4.54 -3.88 -19.37
CA LEU A 66 3.59 -3.49 -20.42
C LEU A 66 3.19 -4.67 -21.33
N ASN A 67 4.10 -5.61 -21.58
CA ASN A 67 3.75 -6.85 -22.30
C ASN A 67 2.75 -7.71 -21.51
N ILE A 68 2.92 -7.81 -20.18
CA ILE A 68 1.96 -8.51 -19.31
C ILE A 68 0.60 -7.80 -19.31
N ILE A 69 0.58 -6.47 -19.18
CA ILE A 69 -0.66 -5.69 -19.24
C ILE A 69 -1.37 -5.87 -20.58
N THR A 70 -0.62 -5.82 -21.69
CA THR A 70 -1.16 -6.06 -23.04
C THR A 70 -1.80 -7.45 -23.14
N ALA A 71 -1.15 -8.48 -22.59
CA ALA A 71 -1.70 -9.84 -22.56
C ALA A 71 -2.98 -9.95 -21.70
N LEU A 72 -3.05 -9.25 -20.56
CA LEU A 72 -4.24 -9.20 -19.72
C LEU A 72 -5.42 -8.50 -20.41
N GLU A 73 -5.13 -7.43 -21.16
CA GLU A 73 -6.13 -6.60 -21.83
C GLU A 73 -6.54 -7.15 -23.22
N THR A 74 -5.86 -8.18 -23.73
CA THR A 74 -6.22 -8.84 -24.99
C THR A 74 -7.43 -9.77 -24.80
N PRO A 75 -8.51 -9.63 -25.59
CA PRO A 75 -9.66 -10.52 -25.48
C PRO A 75 -9.34 -11.98 -25.81
N PRO A 76 -9.99 -12.97 -25.14
CA PRO A 76 -10.96 -12.80 -24.06
C PRO A 76 -10.31 -12.45 -22.70
N LYS A 77 -10.93 -11.52 -21.96
CA LYS A 77 -10.46 -11.10 -20.63
C LYS A 77 -11.06 -11.99 -19.55
N TYR A 78 -10.22 -12.66 -18.76
CA TYR A 78 -10.66 -13.56 -17.68
C TYR A 78 -10.45 -13.00 -16.27
N HIS A 79 -9.69 -11.91 -16.12
CA HIS A 79 -9.43 -11.27 -14.83
C HIS A 79 -10.59 -10.32 -14.45
N LYS A 80 -10.76 -10.08 -13.14
CA LYS A 80 -11.67 -9.07 -12.60
C LYS A 80 -11.00 -7.69 -12.53
N SER A 81 -9.77 -7.66 -12.02
CA SER A 81 -8.94 -6.47 -11.93
C SER A 81 -7.48 -6.88 -11.76
N TYR A 82 -6.57 -5.92 -11.81
CA TYR A 82 -5.17 -6.11 -11.49
C TYR A 82 -4.61 -4.86 -10.82
N SER A 83 -3.53 -5.00 -10.09
CA SER A 83 -2.82 -3.94 -9.39
C SER A 83 -1.42 -3.77 -9.97
N VAL A 84 -0.92 -2.53 -10.00
CA VAL A 84 0.35 -2.19 -10.66
C VAL A 84 1.26 -1.32 -9.79
N GLY A 85 2.56 -1.53 -9.94
CA GLY A 85 3.63 -0.67 -9.45
C GLY A 85 3.91 -0.73 -7.95
N LEU A 86 4.66 0.25 -7.46
CA LEU A 86 5.20 0.31 -6.10
C LEU A 86 4.13 0.15 -5.01
N MET A 87 2.99 0.82 -5.20
CA MET A 87 1.87 0.86 -4.26
C MET A 87 0.72 -0.06 -4.66
N GLN A 88 0.88 -0.86 -5.73
CA GLN A 88 -0.14 -1.82 -6.19
C GLN A 88 -1.53 -1.17 -6.41
N VAL A 89 -1.55 -0.01 -7.08
CA VAL A 89 -2.79 0.70 -7.42
C VAL A 89 -3.66 -0.22 -8.28
N ASN A 90 -4.89 -0.48 -7.84
CA ASN A 90 -5.82 -1.39 -8.54
C ASN A 90 -6.47 -0.73 -9.76
N SER A 91 -6.70 -1.51 -10.82
CA SER A 91 -7.27 -1.04 -12.09
C SER A 91 -8.68 -0.49 -11.98
N THR A 92 -9.44 -0.86 -10.94
CA THR A 92 -10.73 -0.25 -10.63
C THR A 92 -10.63 1.24 -10.28
N ASN A 93 -9.47 1.70 -9.81
CA ASN A 93 -9.21 3.08 -9.42
C ASN A 93 -8.60 3.91 -10.55
N PHE A 94 -8.18 3.31 -11.67
CA PHE A 94 -7.39 4.00 -12.69
C PHE A 94 -8.10 5.22 -13.28
N LYS A 95 -9.38 5.09 -13.62
CA LYS A 95 -10.17 6.20 -14.17
C LYS A 95 -10.27 7.36 -13.18
N THR A 96 -10.48 7.07 -11.89
CA THR A 96 -10.63 8.08 -10.83
C THR A 96 -9.34 8.88 -10.63
N TYR A 97 -8.19 8.23 -10.74
CA TYR A 97 -6.89 8.83 -10.43
C TYR A 97 -6.03 9.17 -11.67
N GLY A 98 -6.59 9.02 -12.87
CA GLY A 98 -5.89 9.32 -14.12
C GLY A 98 -4.69 8.40 -14.40
N ILE A 99 -4.77 7.13 -13.96
CA ILE A 99 -3.78 6.12 -14.33
C ILE A 99 -4.07 5.64 -15.76
N THR A 100 -3.04 5.63 -16.57
CA THR A 100 -3.04 5.28 -17.99
C THR A 100 -1.93 4.26 -18.26
N GLN A 101 -1.93 3.65 -19.44
CA GLN A 101 -0.88 2.70 -19.80
C GLN A 101 0.51 3.37 -19.85
N GLU A 102 0.56 4.66 -20.18
CA GLU A 102 1.77 5.47 -20.28
C GLU A 102 2.37 5.87 -18.93
N ASN A 103 1.56 5.85 -17.85
CA ASN A 103 2.00 6.36 -16.55
C ASN A 103 1.87 5.37 -15.39
N MET A 104 1.25 4.19 -15.59
CA MET A 104 0.94 3.27 -14.49
C MET A 104 2.16 2.74 -13.74
N PHE A 105 3.32 2.67 -14.39
CA PHE A 105 4.60 2.30 -13.81
C PHE A 105 5.52 3.49 -13.51
N ASN A 106 5.06 4.73 -13.74
CA ASN A 106 5.77 5.91 -13.27
C ASN A 106 5.77 5.92 -11.73
N ALA A 107 6.97 5.84 -11.14
CA ALA A 107 7.11 5.67 -9.69
C ALA A 107 6.43 6.79 -8.89
N CYS A 108 6.60 8.05 -9.32
CA CYS A 108 6.01 9.20 -8.64
C CYS A 108 4.49 9.18 -8.71
N LYS A 109 3.92 8.96 -9.91
CA LYS A 109 2.47 8.90 -10.07
C LYS A 109 1.86 7.74 -9.30
N ASN A 110 2.51 6.59 -9.30
CA ASN A 110 2.05 5.41 -8.57
C ASN A 110 2.07 5.63 -7.04
N ILE A 111 3.12 6.28 -6.52
CA ILE A 111 3.22 6.68 -5.11
C ILE A 111 2.15 7.71 -4.74
N GLU A 112 1.99 8.77 -5.54
CA GLU A 112 0.98 9.82 -5.33
C GLU A 112 -0.43 9.22 -5.21
N VAL A 113 -0.80 8.34 -6.14
CA VAL A 113 -2.14 7.72 -6.15
C VAL A 113 -2.31 6.74 -4.98
N GLY A 114 -1.33 5.88 -4.71
CA GLY A 114 -1.38 4.97 -3.56
C GLY A 114 -1.46 5.72 -2.23
N ALA A 115 -0.69 6.79 -2.07
CA ALA A 115 -0.71 7.64 -0.88
C ALA A 115 -2.08 8.32 -0.68
N ASN A 116 -2.71 8.80 -1.75
CA ASN A 116 -4.05 9.39 -1.68
C ASN A 116 -5.11 8.37 -1.25
N ILE A 117 -5.09 7.15 -1.82
CA ILE A 117 -6.00 6.07 -1.41
C ILE A 117 -5.79 5.72 0.07
N PHE A 118 -4.53 5.62 0.52
CA PHE A 118 -4.24 5.33 1.93
C PHE A 118 -4.69 6.46 2.86
N LYS A 119 -4.48 7.73 2.46
CA LYS A 119 -4.94 8.91 3.20
C LYS A 119 -6.46 8.91 3.37
N ASP A 120 -7.21 8.58 2.32
CA ASP A 120 -8.67 8.48 2.39
C ASP A 120 -9.10 7.35 3.35
N CYS A 121 -8.45 6.20 3.29
CA CYS A 121 -8.67 5.11 4.25
C CYS A 121 -8.38 5.53 5.69
N TYR A 122 -7.32 6.30 5.93
CA TYR A 122 -6.97 6.80 7.26
C TYR A 122 -7.97 7.83 7.79
N ILE A 123 -8.42 8.77 6.95
CA ILE A 123 -9.45 9.75 7.31
C ILE A 123 -10.75 9.05 7.70
N ASN A 124 -11.18 8.05 6.91
CA ASN A 124 -12.37 7.27 7.21
C ASN A 124 -12.21 6.45 8.49
N ALA A 125 -11.05 5.80 8.69
CA ALA A 125 -10.76 5.07 9.92
C ALA A 125 -10.89 5.98 11.15
N LYS A 126 -10.31 7.19 11.09
CA LYS A 126 -10.39 8.18 12.17
C LYS A 126 -11.83 8.61 12.45
N LYS A 127 -12.62 8.86 11.39
CA LYS A 127 -14.04 9.22 11.50
C LYS A 127 -14.87 8.09 12.12
N ASN A 128 -14.64 6.85 11.71
CA ASN A 128 -15.42 5.70 12.13
C ASN A 128 -15.01 5.17 13.51
N ASN A 129 -13.77 5.46 13.94
CA ASN A 129 -13.19 4.93 15.17
C ASN A 129 -12.55 6.06 16.01
N PRO A 130 -13.33 7.06 16.47
CA PRO A 130 -12.80 8.27 17.11
C PRO A 130 -12.06 8.02 18.43
N GLN A 131 -12.27 6.85 19.06
CA GLN A 131 -11.64 6.46 20.33
C GLN A 131 -10.29 5.74 20.14
N LYS A 132 -9.87 5.49 18.89
CA LYS A 132 -8.65 4.75 18.58
C LYS A 132 -7.47 5.70 18.45
N ASN A 133 -6.31 5.30 18.99
CA ASN A 133 -5.11 6.08 18.82
C ASN A 133 -4.59 5.98 17.37
N GLU A 134 -3.69 6.89 16.97
CA GLU A 134 -3.19 6.96 15.59
C GLU A 134 -2.57 5.66 15.08
N GLN A 135 -1.93 4.88 15.95
CA GLN A 135 -1.28 3.64 15.55
C GLN A 135 -2.29 2.53 15.29
N GLU A 136 -3.38 2.47 16.06
CA GLU A 136 -4.52 1.61 15.77
C GLU A 136 -5.21 2.03 14.46
N LEU A 137 -5.43 3.33 14.28
CA LEU A 137 -6.03 3.90 13.07
C LEU A 137 -5.21 3.59 11.80
N LEU A 138 -3.88 3.61 11.87
CA LEU A 138 -3.02 3.20 10.75
C LEU A 138 -3.22 1.73 10.37
N ARG A 139 -3.45 0.81 11.32
CA ARG A 139 -3.73 -0.61 10.98
C ARG A 139 -5.13 -0.78 10.38
N ILE A 140 -6.11 -0.02 10.87
CA ILE A 140 -7.46 0.02 10.31
C ILE A 140 -7.41 0.56 8.87
N ALA A 141 -6.66 1.64 8.64
CA ALA A 141 -6.41 2.19 7.32
C ALA A 141 -5.70 1.19 6.40
N SER A 142 -4.71 0.46 6.89
CA SER A 142 -4.04 -0.62 6.15
C SER A 142 -5.01 -1.74 5.74
N SER A 143 -5.96 -2.11 6.61
CA SER A 143 -7.02 -3.06 6.23
C SER A 143 -7.90 -2.51 5.11
N CYS A 144 -8.30 -1.24 5.21
CA CYS A 144 -9.06 -0.54 4.18
C CYS A 144 -8.29 -0.48 2.86
N TYR A 145 -7.00 -0.15 2.89
CA TYR A 145 -6.15 -0.07 1.71
C TYR A 145 -6.08 -1.41 0.97
N TYR A 146 -5.90 -2.50 1.72
CA TYR A 146 -5.80 -3.85 1.19
C TYR A 146 -7.10 -4.38 0.55
N SER A 147 -8.27 -4.01 1.09
CA SER A 147 -9.51 -4.74 0.82
C SER A 147 -10.79 -3.91 0.72
N GLY A 148 -10.67 -2.59 0.79
CA GLY A 148 -11.79 -1.65 0.78
C GLY A 148 -12.62 -1.62 2.06
N ASN A 149 -12.20 -2.31 3.14
CA ASN A 149 -12.89 -2.26 4.42
C ASN A 149 -11.96 -2.40 5.63
N GLU A 150 -12.41 -1.91 6.77
CA GLU A 150 -11.65 -1.74 8.00
C GLU A 150 -11.32 -3.05 8.77
N THR A 151 -11.88 -4.20 8.37
CA THR A 151 -11.77 -5.44 9.18
C THR A 151 -11.08 -6.60 8.45
N ARG A 152 -11.20 -6.71 7.14
CA ARG A 152 -10.72 -7.87 6.38
C ARG A 152 -9.21 -8.06 6.47
N GLY A 153 -8.44 -6.99 6.52
CA GLY A 153 -6.98 -7.02 6.61
C GLY A 153 -6.44 -7.60 7.92
N PHE A 154 -7.27 -7.72 8.96
CA PHE A 154 -6.93 -8.38 10.23
C PHE A 154 -7.17 -9.90 10.21
N LYS A 155 -7.79 -10.43 9.16
CA LYS A 155 -8.03 -11.88 9.02
C LYS A 155 -6.98 -12.50 8.08
N PRO A 156 -6.52 -13.73 8.34
CA PRO A 156 -5.63 -14.43 7.43
C PRO A 156 -6.16 -14.47 6.00
N ASP A 157 -5.26 -14.37 5.02
CA ASP A 157 -5.52 -14.69 3.63
C ASP A 157 -4.88 -16.05 3.27
N ASN A 158 -4.82 -16.37 1.99
CA ASN A 158 -4.30 -17.65 1.50
C ASN A 158 -2.83 -17.90 1.87
N ASN A 159 -2.10 -16.89 2.36
CA ASN A 159 -0.73 -17.00 2.87
C ASN A 159 -0.66 -17.34 4.36
N ASN A 160 -1.78 -17.71 4.99
CA ASN A 160 -1.90 -18.00 6.44
C ASN A 160 -1.46 -16.85 7.37
N THR A 161 -1.32 -15.64 6.84
CA THR A 161 -1.03 -14.40 7.57
C THR A 161 -2.07 -13.36 7.20
N SER A 162 -2.41 -12.45 8.11
CA SER A 162 -3.25 -11.30 7.77
C SER A 162 -2.40 -10.21 7.11
N TYR A 163 -3.05 -9.30 6.37
CA TYR A 163 -2.36 -8.15 5.78
C TYR A 163 -1.74 -7.26 6.88
N VAL A 164 -2.47 -7.06 7.98
CA VAL A 164 -2.00 -6.26 9.12
C VAL A 164 -0.80 -6.92 9.82
N ASP A 165 -0.73 -8.26 9.88
CA ASP A 165 0.44 -8.96 10.41
C ASP A 165 1.68 -8.65 9.56
N ARG A 166 1.57 -8.74 8.23
CA ARG A 166 2.68 -8.41 7.31
C ARG A 166 3.14 -6.96 7.43
N ILE A 167 2.20 -6.04 7.67
CA ILE A 167 2.52 -4.63 7.97
C ILE A 167 3.34 -4.54 9.27
N ASN A 168 2.89 -5.18 10.34
CA ASN A 168 3.60 -5.15 11.63
C ASN A 168 4.99 -5.82 11.54
N GLU A 169 5.11 -6.94 10.84
CA GLU A 169 6.39 -7.62 10.58
C GLU A 169 7.35 -6.72 9.79
N THR A 170 6.85 -6.03 8.76
CA THR A 170 7.63 -5.09 7.95
C THR A 170 8.13 -3.92 8.79
N ILE A 171 7.28 -3.36 9.67
CA ILE A 171 7.67 -2.30 10.61
C ILE A 171 8.77 -2.80 11.55
N ALA A 172 8.58 -3.96 12.19
CA ALA A 172 9.55 -4.51 13.16
C ALA A 172 10.90 -4.86 12.51
N LYS A 173 10.90 -5.21 11.22
CA LYS A 173 12.11 -5.42 10.43
C LYS A 173 12.84 -4.11 10.13
N ASN A 174 12.10 -3.06 9.74
CA ASN A 174 12.66 -1.80 9.26
C ASN A 174 13.01 -0.81 10.37
N TYR A 175 12.25 -0.80 11.47
CA TYR A 175 12.35 0.19 12.53
C TYR A 175 12.50 -0.48 13.90
N LYS A 176 13.60 -0.17 14.59
CA LYS A 176 13.82 -0.56 16.00
C LYS A 176 13.37 0.51 16.98
N VAL A 177 13.33 1.75 16.51
CA VAL A 177 12.83 2.92 17.25
C VAL A 177 11.64 3.46 16.46
N PRO A 178 10.47 3.66 17.10
CA PRO A 178 9.29 4.19 16.42
C PRO A 178 9.50 5.65 16.00
N ALA A 179 8.72 6.10 15.02
CA ALA A 179 8.67 7.51 14.64
C ALA A 179 8.24 8.36 15.85
N MET A 180 8.88 9.52 16.01
CA MET A 180 8.46 10.51 16.99
C MET A 180 7.08 11.03 16.61
N LYS A 181 6.16 11.04 17.58
CA LYS A 181 4.83 11.63 17.42
C LYS A 181 4.81 13.03 18.06
N PRO A 182 3.99 13.95 17.54
CA PRO A 182 3.65 15.17 18.27
C PRO A 182 3.06 14.82 19.64
N LEU A 183 3.41 15.58 20.67
CA LEU A 183 2.73 15.50 21.96
C LEU A 183 1.31 16.07 21.79
N THR A 184 0.31 15.30 22.18
CA THR A 184 -1.07 15.77 22.26
C THR A 184 -1.31 16.48 23.60
N GLU A 185 -2.38 17.26 23.72
CA GLU A 185 -2.74 17.91 25.00
C GLU A 185 -2.96 16.89 26.14
N GLU A 186 -3.39 15.67 25.82
CA GLU A 186 -3.52 14.56 26.78
C GLU A 186 -2.15 14.08 27.31
N ASP A 187 -1.10 14.12 26.48
CA ASP A 187 0.27 13.75 26.89
C ASP A 187 0.88 14.81 27.84
N ASN A 188 0.46 16.08 27.70
CA ASN A 188 0.93 17.17 28.56
C ASN A 188 0.45 17.01 30.01
N TYR A 189 -0.74 16.44 30.25
CA TYR A 189 -1.29 16.29 31.60
C TYR A 189 -0.49 15.30 32.47
N ILE A 190 0.10 14.27 31.86
CA ILE A 190 0.89 13.25 32.57
C ILE A 190 2.27 13.78 32.98
N THR A 191 2.79 14.80 32.28
CA THR A 191 4.12 15.38 32.60
C THR A 191 4.06 16.44 33.70
N SER A 192 2.92 17.11 33.91
CA SER A 192 2.77 18.14 34.95
C SER A 192 2.60 17.58 36.38
N GLU A 193 2.22 16.32 36.56
CA GLU A 193 2.02 15.72 37.89
C GLU A 193 3.28 15.07 38.50
N LYS A 194 4.42 15.06 37.78
CA LYS A 194 5.66 14.38 38.21
C LYS A 194 6.85 15.28 38.53
N ALA A 195 6.64 16.56 38.80
CA ALA A 195 7.69 17.42 39.35
C ALA A 195 7.61 17.43 40.90
N PRO A 196 8.40 16.62 41.62
CA PRO A 196 8.59 16.84 43.05
C PRO A 196 9.45 18.10 43.27
N HIS A 197 9.05 18.91 44.24
CA HIS A 197 9.85 20.00 44.82
C HIS A 197 11.15 19.49 45.46
#